data_AF-A0A3N6EFN1-F1
#
_entry.id   AF-A0A3N6EFN1-F1
#
_cell.length_a   1.000
_cell.length_b   1.000
_cell.length_c   1.000
_cell.angle_alpha   90.00
_cell.angle_beta   90.00
_cell.angle_gamma   90.00
#
_symmetry.space_group_name_H-M   'P 1'
#
loop_
_entity.id
_entity.type
_entity.pdbx_description
1 polymer ?
#
loop_
_entity_poly.entity_id
_entity_poly.type
_entity_poly.pdbx_seq_one_letter_code
_entity_poly.pdbx_strand_id
1 'polypeptide(L)'
;MVSVEVDAALAEQVAKNAAAAGHRSSWASADYTPERQEYAVTQYGPRRLWDEARSAYRAWEALGRPARDRAGLSVTAGGQQVWLDSPDHVLRQAAPRISAKGLHRRSA
;
A
#
# COMPACT_ATOMS: atom_id res chain seq x y z
N MET A 1 -20.49 -22.49 20.16
CA MET A 1 -20.01 -21.67 19.03
C MET A 1 -19.40 -20.43 19.63
N VAL A 2 -18.07 -20.32 19.66
CA VAL A 2 -17.38 -19.15 20.26
C VAL A 2 -17.26 -18.10 19.16
N SER A 3 -18.13 -17.10 19.22
CA SER A 3 -17.94 -15.86 18.47
C SER A 3 -16.77 -15.13 19.13
N VAL A 4 -15.61 -15.09 18.48
CA VAL A 4 -14.56 -14.16 18.85
C VAL A 4 -15.03 -12.80 18.33
N GLU A 5 -15.61 -11.98 19.21
CA GLU A 5 -15.73 -10.56 18.91
C GLU A 5 -14.32 -10.02 18.63
N VAL A 6 -14.18 -9.32 17.51
CA VAL A 6 -12.96 -8.59 17.22
C VAL A 6 -12.91 -7.44 18.22
N ASP A 7 -12.31 -7.68 19.37
CA ASP A 7 -12.20 -6.71 20.46
C ASP A 7 -11.43 -5.48 19.94
N ALA A 8 -11.87 -4.29 20.33
CA ALA A 8 -11.18 -3.02 20.07
C ALA A 8 -9.68 -3.08 20.43
N ALA A 9 -9.32 -3.97 21.36
CA ALA A 9 -7.94 -4.31 21.70
C ALA A 9 -7.08 -4.76 20.50
N LEU A 10 -7.63 -5.49 19.52
CA LEU A 10 -6.90 -5.93 18.33
C LEU A 10 -6.58 -4.76 17.40
N ALA A 11 -7.55 -3.85 17.20
CA ALA A 11 -7.34 -2.63 16.42
C ALA A 11 -6.32 -1.71 17.09
N GLU A 12 -6.34 -1.62 18.42
CA GLU A 12 -5.37 -0.86 19.21
C GLU A 12 -3.96 -1.46 19.09
N GLN A 13 -3.84 -2.79 19.12
CA GLN A 13 -2.56 -3.48 18.96
C GLN A 13 -2.00 -3.32 17.53
N VAL A 14 -2.86 -3.39 16.51
CA VAL A 14 -2.48 -3.12 15.11
C VAL A 14 -2.01 -1.68 14.93
N ALA A 15 -2.70 -0.71 15.55
CA ALA A 15 -2.29 0.70 15.53
C ALA A 15 -0.96 0.93 16.25
N LYS A 16 -0.74 0.28 17.40
CA LYS A 16 0.53 0.33 18.15
C LYS A 16 1.69 -0.28 17.36
N ASN A 17 1.46 -1.40 16.69
CA ASN A 17 2.46 -2.06 15.85
C ASN A 17 2.78 -1.25 14.59
N ALA A 18 1.78 -0.62 13.97
CA ALA A 18 1.96 0.29 12.85
C ALA A 18 2.71 1.58 13.25
N ALA A 19 2.53 2.05 14.49
CA ALA A 19 3.30 3.18 15.03
C ALA A 19 4.77 2.83 15.29
N ALA A 20 5.08 1.56 15.63
CA ALA A 20 6.45 1.07 15.85
C ALA A 20 7.23 0.82 14.55
N ALA A 21 6.55 0.52 13.43
CA ALA A 21 7.16 0.32 12.12
C ALA A 21 7.42 1.67 11.42
N GLY A 22 8.58 2.28 11.67
CA GLY A 22 8.92 3.61 11.18
C GLY A 22 9.06 3.73 9.64
N HIS A 23 7.96 4.07 8.95
CA HIS A 23 7.86 5.09 7.87
C HIS A 23 6.44 5.74 7.84
N ARG A 24 5.97 6.14 9.03
CA ARG A 24 5.16 7.33 9.39
C ARG A 24 3.72 7.47 8.87
N SER A 25 2.80 7.18 9.80
CA SER A 25 1.40 7.64 10.00
C SER A 25 0.27 7.00 9.21
N SER A 26 0.53 6.37 8.05
CA SER A 26 -0.54 5.73 7.28
C SER A 26 -0.54 4.21 7.36
N TRP A 27 -1.71 3.62 7.59
CA TRP A 27 -1.93 2.18 7.58
C TRP A 27 -3.35 1.84 7.11
N ALA A 28 -3.54 0.61 6.63
CA ALA A 28 -4.84 0.02 6.34
C ALA A 28 -4.84 -1.47 6.68
N SER A 29 -5.97 -1.98 7.17
CA SER A 29 -6.22 -3.39 7.45
C SER A 29 -7.60 -3.78 6.92
N ALA A 30 -7.71 -5.00 6.40
CA ALA A 30 -8.98 -5.60 6.00
C ALA A 30 -9.22 -6.84 6.84
N ASP A 31 -10.40 -6.91 7.48
CA ASP A 31 -10.73 -8.00 8.39
C ASP A 31 -11.38 -9.14 7.60
N TYR A 32 -10.56 -10.14 7.28
CA TYR A 32 -11.00 -11.32 6.53
C TYR A 32 -11.79 -12.28 7.42
N THR A 33 -13.01 -12.60 7.00
CA THR A 33 -13.83 -13.67 7.59
C THR A 33 -14.15 -14.70 6.50
N PRO A 34 -13.79 -15.98 6.66
CA PRO A 34 -14.23 -17.03 5.75
C PRO A 34 -15.74 -16.98 5.52
N GLU A 35 -16.22 -17.42 4.36
CA GLU A 35 -17.64 -17.42 3.96
C GLU A 35 -18.27 -16.05 3.66
N ARG A 36 -17.59 -14.92 3.95
CA ARG A 36 -18.06 -13.58 3.56
C ARG A 36 -17.51 -13.16 2.21
N GLN A 37 -18.28 -12.32 1.51
CA GLN A 37 -17.87 -11.69 0.25
C GLN A 37 -17.50 -10.21 0.42
N GLU A 38 -17.77 -9.65 1.60
CA GLU A 38 -17.47 -8.27 1.97
C GLU A 38 -16.70 -8.25 3.30
N TYR A 39 -15.71 -7.37 3.37
CA TYR A 39 -14.77 -7.28 4.49
C TYR A 39 -14.70 -5.85 5.00
N ALA A 40 -14.72 -5.70 6.31
CA ALA A 40 -14.53 -4.40 6.95
C ALA A 40 -13.08 -3.95 6.71
N VAL A 41 -12.91 -2.67 6.38
CA VAL A 41 -11.59 -2.06 6.18
C VAL A 41 -11.44 -0.91 7.13
N THR A 42 -10.36 -0.93 7.90
CA THR A 42 -9.95 0.20 8.73
C THR A 42 -8.67 0.78 8.16
N GLN A 43 -8.62 2.10 7.98
CA GLN A 43 -7.43 2.79 7.51
C GLN A 43 -7.27 4.14 8.20
N TYR A 44 -6.02 4.55 8.39
CA TYR A 44 -5.65 5.75 9.12
C TYR A 44 -4.47 6.44 8.43
N GLY A 45 -4.30 7.72 8.74
CA GLY A 45 -3.19 8.55 8.29
C GLY A 45 -3.48 9.39 7.04
N PRO A 46 -2.54 10.25 6.65
CA PRO A 46 -2.69 11.21 5.56
C PRO A 46 -2.84 10.57 4.18
N ARG A 47 -2.29 9.36 3.99
CA ARG A 47 -2.53 8.51 2.82
C ARG A 47 -3.61 7.48 3.12
N ARG A 48 -4.57 7.37 2.22
CA ARG A 48 -5.62 6.36 2.23
C ARG A 48 -5.14 5.12 1.47
N LEU A 49 -4.29 4.32 2.13
CA LEU A 49 -3.58 3.21 1.49
C LEU A 49 -4.51 2.15 0.89
N TRP A 50 -5.68 1.91 1.48
CA TRP A 50 -6.66 1.01 0.89
C TRP A 50 -7.20 1.54 -0.43
N ASP A 51 -7.48 2.84 -0.49
CA ASP A 51 -8.03 3.48 -1.70
C ASP A 51 -6.98 3.53 -2.82
N GLU A 52 -5.72 3.77 -2.46
CA GLU A 52 -4.60 3.67 -3.40
C GLU A 52 -4.44 2.24 -3.94
N ALA A 53 -4.47 1.22 -3.07
CA ALA A 53 -4.41 -0.18 -3.47
C ALA A 53 -5.59 -0.58 -4.37
N ARG A 54 -6.81 -0.17 -4.02
CA ARG A 54 -8.02 -0.40 -4.82
C ARG A 54 -7.93 0.28 -6.19
N SER A 55 -7.39 1.49 -6.24
CA SER A 55 -7.19 2.21 -7.50
C SER A 55 -6.17 1.51 -8.39
N ALA A 56 -5.06 1.04 -7.82
CA ALA A 56 -4.06 0.25 -8.54
C ALA A 56 -4.64 -1.08 -9.05
N TYR A 57 -5.43 -1.78 -8.23
CA TYR A 57 -6.12 -3.00 -8.63
C TYR A 57 -7.07 -2.77 -9.81
N ARG A 58 -7.90 -1.71 -9.77
CA ARG A 58 -8.79 -1.35 -10.88
C ARG A 58 -8.04 -1.00 -12.15
N ALA A 59 -6.91 -0.29 -12.04
CA ALA A 59 -6.06 0.00 -13.19
C ALA A 59 -5.48 -1.30 -13.79
N TRP A 60 -5.01 -2.23 -12.96
CA TRP A 60 -4.55 -3.54 -13.41
C TRP A 60 -5.67 -4.37 -14.06
N GLU A 61 -6.89 -4.34 -13.53
CA GLU A 61 -8.05 -4.97 -14.18
C GLU A 61 -8.37 -4.35 -15.53
N ALA A 62 -8.36 -3.01 -15.63
CA ALA A 62 -8.59 -2.29 -16.88
C ALA A 62 -7.52 -2.57 -17.95
N LEU A 63 -6.30 -2.90 -17.52
CA LEU A 63 -5.20 -3.34 -18.40
C LEU A 63 -5.36 -4.81 -18.83
N GLY A 64 -6.45 -5.49 -18.46
CA GLY A 64 -6.70 -6.88 -18.84
C GLY A 64 -5.99 -7.90 -17.93
N ARG A 65 -5.68 -7.52 -16.69
CA ARG A 65 -5.03 -8.39 -15.70
C ARG A 65 -3.71 -9.00 -16.20
N PRO A 66 -2.77 -8.17 -16.70
CA PRO A 66 -1.51 -8.67 -17.22
C PRO A 66 -0.73 -9.45 -16.15
N ALA A 67 -0.06 -10.51 -16.58
CA ALA A 67 0.83 -11.28 -15.73
C ALA A 67 2.00 -10.40 -15.25
N ARG A 68 2.54 -10.75 -14.07
CA ARG A 68 3.55 -9.95 -13.36
C ARG A 68 4.83 -9.75 -14.20
N ASP A 69 5.22 -10.75 -14.97
CA ASP A 69 6.43 -10.76 -15.81
C ASP A 69 6.39 -9.72 -16.95
N ARG A 70 5.21 -9.24 -17.34
CA ARG A 70 5.04 -8.11 -18.26
C ARG A 70 5.32 -6.76 -17.60
N ALA A 71 5.26 -6.68 -16.28
CA ALA A 71 5.57 -5.46 -15.55
C ALA A 71 7.07 -5.37 -15.25
N GLY A 72 7.65 -4.19 -15.43
CA GLY A 72 9.05 -3.91 -15.10
C GLY A 72 9.21 -2.67 -14.23
N LEU A 73 10.42 -2.51 -13.68
CA LEU A 73 10.81 -1.39 -12.83
C LEU A 73 12.11 -0.79 -13.37
N SER A 74 12.04 0.46 -13.80
CA SER A 74 13.22 1.26 -14.12
C SER A 74 13.63 2.07 -12.90
N VAL A 75 14.89 1.95 -12.48
CA VAL A 75 15.48 2.74 -11.39
C VAL A 75 16.60 3.59 -11.96
N THR A 76 16.52 4.89 -11.75
CA THR A 76 17.53 5.88 -12.18
C THR A 76 17.88 6.78 -11.01
N ALA A 77 18.93 7.59 -11.17
CA ALA A 77 19.24 8.64 -10.19
C ALA A 77 18.08 9.65 -10.00
N GLY A 78 17.18 9.79 -10.98
CA GLY A 78 16.00 10.67 -10.92
C GLY A 78 14.77 10.04 -10.24
N GLY A 79 14.84 8.76 -9.87
CA GLY A 79 13.77 8.03 -9.20
C GLY A 79 13.46 6.68 -9.83
N GLN A 80 12.28 6.17 -9.48
CA GLN A 80 11.79 4.85 -9.90
C GLN A 80 10.49 4.97 -10.69
N GLN A 81 10.33 4.13 -11.70
CA GLN A 81 9.15 4.07 -12.57
C GLN A 81 8.78 2.63 -12.86
N VAL A 82 7.51 2.29 -12.63
CA VAL A 82 6.94 0.99 -13.03
C VAL A 82 6.34 1.15 -14.42
N TRP A 83 6.51 0.14 -15.27
CA TRP A 83 6.02 0.13 -16.64
C TRP A 83 5.46 -1.24 -17.03
N LEU A 84 4.72 -1.31 -18.14
CA LEU A 84 4.14 -2.54 -18.68
C LEU A 84 4.64 -2.79 -20.12
N ASP A 85 5.16 -3.98 -20.39
CA ASP A 85 5.75 -4.44 -21.66
C ASP A 85 7.05 -3.73 -22.08
N SER A 86 7.10 -2.39 -21.99
CA SER A 86 8.26 -1.58 -22.34
C SER A 86 8.43 -0.40 -21.36
N PRO A 87 9.67 0.04 -21.07
CA PRO A 87 9.96 1.26 -20.29
C PRO A 87 9.21 2.52 -20.73
N ASP A 88 8.78 2.60 -21.99
CA ASP A 88 8.04 3.74 -22.53
C ASP A 88 6.56 3.77 -22.07
N HIS A 89 6.01 2.63 -21.64
CA HIS A 89 4.63 2.51 -21.18
C HIS A 89 4.58 2.58 -19.65
N VAL A 90 4.84 3.77 -19.12
CA VAL A 90 4.89 4.02 -17.68
C VAL A 90 3.49 3.92 -17.06
N LEU A 91 3.36 3.07 -16.04
CA LEU A 91 2.16 3.00 -15.22
C LEU A 91 2.17 4.17 -14.24
N ARG A 92 1.21 5.09 -14.40
CA ARG A 92 1.03 6.20 -13.46
C ARG A 92 0.53 5.64 -12.12
N GLN A 93 1.40 5.57 -11.12
CA GLN A 93 0.97 5.23 -9.77
C GLN A 93 0.13 6.37 -9.18
N ALA A 94 -1.05 6.01 -8.65
CA ALA A 94 -1.86 6.91 -7.83
C ALA A 94 -1.33 6.88 -6.38
N ALA A 95 -0.15 7.46 -6.14
CA ALA A 95 0.37 7.76 -4.79
C ALA A 95 1.56 8.73 -4.87
N PRO A 96 1.76 9.63 -3.89
CA PRO A 96 2.71 10.72 -4.01
C PRO A 96 4.16 10.22 -4.00
N ARG A 97 4.98 10.88 -4.81
CA ARG A 97 6.44 10.74 -4.84
C ARG A 97 6.97 10.83 -3.41
N ILE A 98 7.65 9.79 -2.92
CA ILE A 98 8.42 9.87 -1.68
C ILE A 98 9.52 10.91 -1.94
N SER A 99 9.31 12.13 -1.47
CA SER A 99 10.34 13.16 -1.51
C SER A 99 11.36 12.82 -0.44
N ALA A 100 12.50 12.26 -0.86
CA ALA A 100 13.66 12.08 -0.02
C ALA A 100 14.26 13.45 0.32
N LYS A 101 13.63 14.21 1.22
CA LYS A 101 14.27 15.35 1.88
C LYS A 101 14.70 14.92 3.27
N GLY A 102 16.03 14.93 3.49
CA GLY A 102 16.63 14.95 4.82
C GLY A 102 17.40 13.70 5.22
N LEU A 103 18.38 13.24 4.43
CA LEU A 103 19.51 12.52 5.01
C LEU A 103 20.37 13.54 5.79
N HIS A 104 19.96 13.88 7.01
CA HIS A 104 20.86 14.52 7.95
C HIS A 104 21.87 13.47 8.40
N ARG A 105 23.06 13.53 7.80
CA ARG A 105 24.27 12.89 8.34
C ARG A 105 24.45 13.43 9.76
N ARG A 106 24.37 12.56 10.76
CA ARG A 106 24.94 12.85 12.08
C ARG A 106 26.45 12.70 11.92
N SER A 107 27.16 13.81 12.01
CA SER A 107 28.61 13.83 12.22
C SER A 107 28.91 13.42 13.67
N ALA A 108 30.09 12.84 13.83
CA ALA A 108 30.66 12.20 15.03
C ALA A 108 30.63 13.06 16.31
#